data_AF-A0A382WQB3-F1
#
_entry.id   AF-A0A382WQB3-F1
#
_cell.length_a   1.000
_cell.length_b   1.000
_cell.length_c   1.000
_cell.angle_alpha   90.00
_cell.angle_beta   90.00
_cell.angle_gamma   90.00
#
_symmetry.space_group_name_H-M   'P 1'
#
loop_
_entity.id
_entity.type
_entity.pdbx_description
1 polymer ?
#
loop_
_entity_poly.entity_id
_entity_poly.type
_entity_poly.pdbx_seq_one_letter_code
_entity_poly.pdbx_strand_id
1 'polypeptide(L)'
;MHAGAQGGRELLDGVVDLHVHAGPDSRPRSVSDLEAARGASEAGMRAILLKNHFTMTADRAALAMDQVDGLEIFGGVVLNRAVGGINPEAVRQMVEFSGSRGRVVWLPTFDAEWYVKNVGEGGSAFVPIIQNGSPVPDVLEIFSLVAEHNLLLAMGHSAPEEVLALIPEAKRLGVQRILVTHVFSQGATREQ
;
A
#
# COMPACT_ATOMS: atom_id res chain seq x y z
N MET A 1 -27.45 31.85 -7.80
CA MET A 1 -27.52 30.54 -8.48
C MET A 1 -26.26 29.76 -8.12
N HIS A 2 -26.31 28.97 -7.05
CA HIS A 2 -25.23 28.05 -6.65
C HIS A 2 -25.64 26.64 -7.11
N ALA A 3 -25.20 26.23 -8.30
CA ALA A 3 -25.51 24.92 -8.87
C ALA A 3 -24.23 24.11 -9.19
N GLY A 4 -23.10 24.42 -8.54
CA GLY A 4 -21.81 23.79 -8.82
C GLY A 4 -21.31 22.78 -7.79
N ALA A 5 -21.79 22.80 -6.55
CA ALA A 5 -21.21 22.03 -5.44
C ALA A 5 -21.96 20.72 -5.10
N GLN A 6 -23.22 20.57 -5.52
CA GLN A 6 -24.02 19.39 -5.18
C GLN A 6 -23.71 18.17 -6.06
N GLY A 7 -23.41 18.37 -7.35
CA GLY A 7 -23.17 17.26 -8.30
C GLY A 7 -21.84 16.51 -8.10
N GLY A 8 -20.85 17.11 -7.44
CA GLY A 8 -19.57 16.43 -7.13
C GLY A 8 -19.66 15.45 -5.97
N ARG A 9 -20.51 15.76 -4.98
CA ARG A 9 -20.68 14.95 -3.76
C ARG A 9 -21.42 13.64 -4.03
N GLU A 10 -22.39 13.67 -4.95
CA GLU A 10 -23.09 12.45 -5.40
C GLU A 10 -22.18 11.52 -6.23
N LEU A 11 -21.13 12.05 -6.87
CA LEU A 11 -20.26 11.27 -7.75
C LEU A 11 -19.26 10.38 -6.99
N LEU A 12 -18.91 10.76 -5.76
CA LEU A 12 -17.88 10.10 -4.95
C LEU A 12 -18.46 9.26 -3.81
N ASP A 13 -19.79 9.22 -3.68
CA ASP A 13 -20.45 8.33 -2.73
C ASP A 13 -20.05 6.86 -3.00
N GLY A 14 -19.70 6.16 -1.93
CA GLY A 14 -19.20 4.78 -2.01
C GLY A 14 -17.76 4.62 -2.49
N VAL A 15 -17.10 5.65 -3.03
CA VAL A 15 -15.74 5.57 -3.57
C VAL A 15 -14.71 5.36 -2.45
N VAL A 16 -13.71 4.52 -2.74
CA VAL A 16 -12.55 4.27 -1.88
C VAL A 16 -11.27 4.56 -2.64
N ASP A 17 -10.44 5.46 -2.11
CA ASP A 17 -9.07 5.65 -2.61
C ASP A 17 -8.09 4.77 -1.83
N LEU A 18 -7.46 3.82 -2.52
CA LEU A 18 -6.58 2.81 -1.93
C LEU A 18 -5.11 3.24 -1.84
N HIS A 19 -4.74 4.43 -2.31
CA HIS A 19 -3.33 4.81 -2.44
C HIS A 19 -3.10 6.31 -2.22
N VAL A 20 -3.38 6.79 -1.02
CA VAL A 20 -3.18 8.19 -0.65
C VAL A 20 -1.79 8.40 -0.07
N HIS A 21 -1.02 9.28 -0.71
CA HIS A 21 0.27 9.74 -0.21
C HIS A 21 0.13 11.11 0.46
N ALA A 22 0.11 11.14 1.79
CA ALA A 22 -0.05 12.35 2.59
C ALA A 22 1.02 12.45 3.70
N GLY A 23 1.21 13.68 4.20
CA GLY A 23 2.16 13.98 5.27
C GLY A 23 1.62 13.58 6.65
N PRO A 24 2.50 13.31 7.64
CA PRO A 24 3.95 13.47 7.61
C PRO A 24 4.68 12.43 6.74
N ASP A 25 5.76 12.84 6.08
CA ASP A 25 6.59 12.01 5.22
C ASP A 25 7.99 12.64 5.07
N SER A 26 9.01 11.84 4.77
CA SER A 26 10.35 12.34 4.44
C SER A 26 10.43 12.92 3.02
N ARG A 27 9.40 12.67 2.20
CA ARG A 27 9.18 13.33 0.92
C ARG A 27 8.14 14.45 1.06
N PRO A 28 8.28 15.58 0.34
CA PRO A 28 7.25 16.62 0.34
C PRO A 28 5.89 16.08 -0.07
N ARG A 29 4.84 16.47 0.66
CA ARG A 29 3.43 16.12 0.39
C ARG A 29 2.61 17.40 0.26
N SER A 30 1.59 17.38 -0.59
CA SER A 30 0.71 18.53 -0.82
C SER A 30 -0.27 18.77 0.33
N VAL A 31 -0.56 17.72 1.10
CA VAL A 31 -1.52 17.72 2.21
C VAL A 31 -1.03 16.78 3.32
N SER A 32 -1.42 17.06 4.55
CA SER A 32 -1.34 16.13 5.68
C SER A 32 -2.44 15.07 5.63
N ASP A 33 -2.32 14.01 6.44
CA ASP A 33 -3.34 12.98 6.56
C ASP A 33 -4.71 13.54 6.95
N LEU A 34 -4.73 14.51 7.88
CA LEU A 34 -5.97 15.13 8.34
C LEU A 34 -6.60 16.01 7.26
N GLU A 35 -5.80 16.73 6.48
CA GLU A 35 -6.30 17.50 5.34
C GLU A 35 -6.84 16.57 4.24
N ALA A 36 -6.13 15.47 3.94
CA ALA A 36 -6.61 14.46 2.99
C ALA A 36 -7.92 13.81 3.45
N ALA A 37 -8.01 13.42 4.73
CA ALA A 37 -9.19 12.83 5.32
C ALA A 37 -10.38 13.80 5.33
N ARG A 38 -10.19 15.06 5.73
CA ARG A 38 -11.25 16.07 5.69
C ARG A 38 -11.75 16.30 4.27
N GLY A 39 -10.83 16.45 3.31
CA GLY A 39 -11.18 16.61 1.90
C GLY A 39 -11.99 15.43 1.37
N ALA A 40 -11.60 14.20 1.71
CA ALA A 40 -12.33 13.00 1.31
C ALA A 40 -13.72 12.89 1.96
N SER A 41 -13.85 13.23 3.26
CA SER A 41 -15.13 13.26 3.97
C SER A 41 -16.07 14.33 3.39
N GLU A 42 -15.57 15.54 3.16
CA GLU A 42 -16.32 16.64 2.53
C GLU A 42 -16.79 16.29 1.12
N ALA A 43 -15.96 15.55 0.38
CA ALA A 43 -16.28 15.02 -0.95
C ALA A 43 -17.32 13.89 -0.93
N GLY A 44 -17.64 13.32 0.24
CA GLY A 44 -18.60 12.21 0.39
C GLY A 44 -18.01 10.84 0.09
N MET A 45 -16.69 10.69 0.10
CA MET A 45 -16.04 9.39 -0.11
C MET A 45 -16.32 8.43 1.04
N ARG A 46 -16.35 7.13 0.75
CA ARG A 46 -16.55 6.09 1.76
C ARG A 46 -15.29 5.83 2.58
N ALA A 47 -14.13 5.79 1.94
CA ALA A 47 -12.88 5.54 2.63
C ALA A 47 -11.64 6.07 1.89
N ILE A 48 -10.56 6.25 2.64
CA ILE A 48 -9.22 6.43 2.10
C ILE A 48 -8.23 5.49 2.76
N LEU A 49 -7.12 5.25 2.08
CA LEU A 49 -6.03 4.43 2.58
C LEU A 49 -4.70 5.18 2.49
N LEU A 50 -4.15 5.49 3.66
CA LEU A 50 -2.90 6.21 3.81
C LEU A 50 -1.73 5.28 3.52
N LYS A 51 -0.78 5.73 2.70
CA LYS A 51 0.44 5.00 2.34
C LYS A 51 1.68 5.83 2.58
N ASN A 52 2.66 5.23 3.25
CA ASN A 52 3.99 5.78 3.43
C ASN A 52 5.04 4.75 2.96
N HIS A 53 6.16 5.21 2.41
CA HIS A 53 7.23 4.33 1.91
C HIS A 53 8.22 3.89 3.00
N PHE A 54 8.18 4.47 4.19
CA PHE A 54 9.23 4.37 5.20
C PHE A 54 8.74 3.87 6.55
N THR A 55 7.48 4.15 6.88
CA THR A 55 6.84 3.72 8.12
C THR A 55 5.48 3.07 7.81
N MET A 56 4.91 2.37 8.78
CA MET A 56 3.50 2.01 8.68
C MET A 56 2.59 3.26 8.78
N THR A 57 1.33 3.07 8.42
CA THR A 57 0.29 4.12 8.51
C THR A 57 -0.97 3.66 9.24
N ALA A 58 -0.97 2.45 9.81
CA ALA A 58 -2.09 1.96 10.63
C ALA A 58 -2.30 2.81 11.89
N ASP A 59 -1.19 3.27 12.49
CA ASP A 59 -1.13 4.22 13.60
C ASP A 59 -1.76 5.57 13.26
N ARG A 60 -1.33 6.16 12.14
CA ARG A 60 -1.81 7.46 11.65
C ARG A 60 -3.28 7.40 11.25
N ALA A 61 -3.70 6.29 10.63
CA ALA A 61 -5.10 6.06 10.31
C ALA A 61 -5.97 5.98 11.58
N ALA A 62 -5.51 5.27 12.62
CA ALA A 62 -6.23 5.22 13.90
C ALA A 62 -6.38 6.60 14.54
N LEU A 63 -5.32 7.42 14.56
CA LEU A 63 -5.38 8.79 15.07
C LEU A 63 -6.30 9.70 14.23
N ALA A 64 -6.29 9.56 12.91
CA ALA A 64 -7.12 10.37 12.02
C ALA A 64 -8.61 10.05 12.15
N MET A 65 -8.96 8.79 12.45
CA MET A 65 -10.34 8.38 12.70
C MET A 65 -10.98 9.12 13.88
N ASP A 66 -10.19 9.54 14.88
CA ASP A 66 -10.69 10.31 16.02
C ASP A 66 -10.95 11.80 15.67
N GLN A 67 -10.61 12.23 14.45
CA GLN A 67 -10.60 13.63 14.05
C GLN A 67 -11.51 13.94 12.85
N VAL A 68 -11.99 12.92 12.15
CA VAL A 68 -12.78 13.06 10.92
C VAL A 68 -13.94 12.07 10.91
N ASP A 69 -15.16 12.60 11.01
CA ASP A 69 -16.39 11.81 10.92
C ASP A 69 -16.78 11.51 9.46
N GLY A 70 -17.60 10.47 9.28
CA GLY A 70 -18.24 10.15 7.99
C GLY A 70 -17.33 9.51 6.94
N LEU A 71 -16.10 9.13 7.31
CA LEU A 71 -15.12 8.50 6.43
C LEU A 71 -14.40 7.38 7.17
N GLU A 72 -14.16 6.26 6.49
CA GLU A 72 -13.24 5.24 7.02
C GLU A 72 -11.80 5.51 6.56
N ILE A 73 -10.86 5.45 7.48
CA ILE A 73 -9.44 5.71 7.21
C ILE A 73 -8.66 4.45 7.54
N PHE A 74 -7.93 3.93 6.55
CA PHE A 74 -7.10 2.75 6.68
C PHE A 74 -5.63 3.08 6.42
N GLY A 75 -4.77 2.17 6.82
CA GLY A 75 -3.34 2.24 6.55
C GLY A 75 -2.78 0.87 6.16
N GLY A 76 -1.46 0.81 6.12
CA GLY A 76 -0.74 -0.41 5.81
C GLY A 76 0.76 -0.27 6.08
N VAL A 77 1.53 -1.20 5.54
CA VAL A 77 3.00 -1.19 5.63
C VAL A 77 3.61 -1.54 4.29
N VAL A 78 4.59 -0.74 3.87
CA VAL A 78 5.43 -1.03 2.71
C VAL A 78 6.71 -1.69 3.19
N LEU A 79 7.02 -2.89 2.68
CA LEU A 79 8.15 -3.72 3.11
C LEU A 79 9.50 -3.27 2.54
N ASN A 80 9.79 -1.98 2.69
CA ASN A 80 11.06 -1.34 2.32
C ASN A 80 12.11 -1.52 3.43
N ARG A 81 13.36 -1.16 3.14
CA ARG A 81 14.50 -1.25 4.07
C ARG A 81 14.27 -0.51 5.38
N ALA A 82 13.53 0.61 5.34
CA ALA A 82 13.20 1.42 6.51
C ALA A 82 12.42 0.65 7.60
N VAL A 83 11.69 -0.40 7.22
CA VAL A 83 11.01 -1.32 8.14
C VAL A 83 11.70 -2.68 8.24
N GLY A 84 12.94 -2.82 7.75
CA GLY A 84 13.70 -4.07 7.74
C GLY A 84 13.63 -4.89 6.45
N GLY A 85 12.97 -4.39 5.40
CA GLY A 85 12.76 -5.14 4.14
C GLY A 85 11.53 -6.02 4.20
N ILE A 86 11.59 -7.22 3.63
CA ILE A 86 10.55 -8.25 3.78
C ILE A 86 10.55 -8.70 5.24
N ASN A 87 9.79 -7.99 6.07
CA ASN A 87 9.78 -8.13 7.51
C ASN A 87 8.40 -8.62 7.99
N PRO A 88 8.25 -9.92 8.30
CA PRO A 88 7.01 -10.47 8.87
C PRO A 88 6.60 -9.83 10.19
N GLU A 89 7.56 -9.44 11.04
CA GLU A 89 7.28 -8.81 12.32
C GLU A 89 6.59 -7.45 12.15
N ALA A 90 6.97 -6.68 11.12
CA ALA A 90 6.29 -5.42 10.81
C ALA A 90 4.81 -5.63 10.46
N VAL A 91 4.46 -6.73 9.80
CA VAL A 91 3.07 -7.08 9.50
C VAL A 91 2.33 -7.52 10.76
N ARG A 92 2.94 -8.37 11.61
CA ARG A 92 2.37 -8.80 12.89
C ARG A 92 2.03 -7.61 13.78
N GLN A 93 2.95 -6.67 13.93
CA GLN A 93 2.70 -5.46 14.74
C GLN A 93 1.65 -4.55 14.11
N MET A 94 1.63 -4.42 12.77
CA MET A 94 0.65 -3.59 12.07
C MET A 94 -0.79 -4.08 12.30
N VAL A 95 -1.04 -5.39 12.31
CA VAL A 95 -2.39 -5.93 12.50
C VAL A 95 -2.88 -5.83 13.95
N GLU A 96 -1.95 -5.88 14.91
CA GLU A 96 -2.23 -5.72 16.35
C GLU A 96 -2.40 -4.24 16.78
N PHE A 97 -2.07 -3.30 15.91
CA PHE A 97 -2.17 -1.88 16.24
C PHE A 97 -3.62 -1.45 16.54
N SER A 98 -3.77 -0.61 17.57
CA SER A 98 -5.07 -0.14 18.06
C SER A 98 -5.95 0.43 16.94
N GLY A 99 -7.25 0.16 17.04
CA GLY A 99 -8.24 0.55 16.03
C GLY A 99 -8.27 -0.36 14.81
N SER A 100 -7.37 -1.35 14.72
CA SER A 100 -7.32 -2.35 13.66
C SER A 100 -7.41 -1.72 12.27
N ARG A 101 -6.62 -0.68 12.00
CA ARG A 101 -6.69 0.10 10.75
C ARG A 101 -5.69 -0.34 9.67
N GLY A 102 -4.76 -1.24 9.98
CA GLY A 102 -3.89 -1.88 9.01
C GLY A 102 -4.65 -2.83 8.08
N ARG A 103 -4.61 -2.59 6.76
CA ARG A 103 -5.35 -3.38 5.76
C ARG A 103 -4.53 -3.80 4.55
N VAL A 104 -3.35 -3.21 4.33
CA VAL A 104 -2.54 -3.47 3.13
C VAL A 104 -1.10 -3.75 3.52
N VAL A 105 -0.52 -4.76 2.87
CA VAL A 105 0.92 -4.99 2.86
C VAL A 105 1.40 -4.79 1.43
N TRP A 106 2.28 -3.81 1.21
CA TRP A 106 2.95 -3.65 -0.07
C TRP A 106 4.31 -4.36 -0.02
N LEU A 107 4.60 -5.12 -1.07
CA LEU A 107 5.96 -5.49 -1.43
C LEU A 107 6.83 -4.22 -1.64
N PRO A 108 8.17 -4.35 -1.70
CA PRO A 108 9.07 -3.20 -1.78
C PRO A 108 8.69 -2.22 -2.90
N THR A 109 8.95 -0.95 -2.67
CA THR A 109 8.66 0.15 -3.61
C THR A 109 9.96 0.83 -4.02
N PHE A 110 10.40 1.87 -3.31
CA PHE A 110 11.67 2.55 -3.60
C PHE A 110 12.88 1.64 -3.40
N ASP A 111 12.75 0.60 -2.60
CA ASP A 111 13.79 -0.41 -2.41
C ASP A 111 13.54 -1.69 -3.22
N ALA A 112 12.57 -1.70 -4.15
CA ALA A 112 12.39 -2.83 -5.06
C ALA A 112 13.58 -2.94 -6.02
N GLU A 113 13.98 -4.16 -6.36
CA GLU A 113 15.11 -4.41 -7.27
C GLU A 113 14.91 -3.70 -8.62
N TRP A 114 13.71 -3.85 -9.22
CA TRP A 114 13.37 -3.17 -10.46
C TRP A 114 13.48 -1.65 -10.34
N TYR A 115 12.92 -1.06 -9.27
CA TYR A 115 12.95 0.38 -9.06
C TYR A 115 14.38 0.90 -8.91
N VAL A 116 15.19 0.26 -8.07
CA VAL A 116 16.58 0.66 -7.83
C VAL A 116 17.42 0.57 -9.10
N LYS A 117 17.22 -0.46 -9.93
CA LYS A 117 18.00 -0.66 -11.16
C LYS A 117 17.59 0.27 -12.31
N ASN A 118 16.32 0.67 -12.39
CA ASN A 118 15.78 1.39 -13.55
C ASN A 118 15.46 2.88 -13.30
N VAL A 119 15.18 3.25 -12.05
CA VAL A 119 14.72 4.60 -11.68
C VAL A 119 15.60 5.22 -10.59
N GLY A 120 16.05 4.40 -9.64
CA GLY A 120 16.90 4.82 -8.53
C GLY A 120 18.35 5.10 -8.92
N GLU A 121 19.16 5.43 -7.91
CA GLU A 121 20.60 5.60 -8.08
C GLU A 121 21.28 4.22 -8.20
N GLY A 122 21.93 3.99 -9.34
CA GLY A 122 22.63 2.75 -9.63
C GLY A 122 23.67 2.42 -8.54
N GLY A 123 23.68 1.15 -8.10
CA GLY A 123 24.55 0.67 -7.02
C GLY A 123 23.95 0.76 -5.62
N SER A 124 22.75 1.35 -5.48
CA SER A 124 22.00 1.31 -4.21
C SER A 124 21.57 -0.11 -3.85
N ALA A 125 21.47 -0.38 -2.54
CA ALA A 125 20.95 -1.66 -2.06
C ALA A 125 19.43 -1.74 -2.27
N PHE A 126 18.93 -2.92 -2.64
CA PHE A 126 17.51 -3.22 -2.79
C PHE A 126 17.09 -4.36 -1.84
N VAL A 127 15.78 -4.60 -1.76
CA VAL A 127 15.17 -5.71 -1.01
C VAL A 127 14.80 -6.82 -2.00
N PRO A 128 15.47 -7.98 -1.98
CA PRO A 128 15.14 -9.08 -2.89
C PRO A 128 13.82 -9.73 -2.49
N ILE A 129 12.94 -9.96 -3.47
CA ILE A 129 11.69 -10.72 -3.30
C ILE A 129 11.74 -12.09 -3.96
N ILE A 130 12.56 -12.22 -5.01
CA ILE A 130 12.88 -13.48 -5.67
C ILE A 130 14.39 -13.68 -5.63
N GLN A 131 14.82 -14.89 -5.31
CA GLN A 131 16.22 -15.31 -5.38
C GLN A 131 16.31 -16.68 -6.05
N ASN A 132 17.23 -16.83 -7.00
CA ASN A 132 17.40 -18.08 -7.76
C ASN A 132 16.09 -18.60 -8.40
N GLY A 133 15.23 -17.69 -8.86
CA GLY A 133 13.97 -18.01 -9.51
C GLY A 133 12.84 -18.44 -8.58
N SER A 134 13.01 -18.34 -7.26
CA SER A 134 11.96 -18.64 -6.27
C SER A 134 11.75 -17.48 -5.30
N PRO A 135 10.54 -17.28 -4.76
CA PRO A 135 10.32 -16.29 -3.70
C PRO A 135 11.22 -16.57 -2.51
N VAL A 136 11.77 -15.52 -1.89
CA VAL A 136 12.54 -15.69 -0.65
C VAL A 136 11.63 -16.19 0.49
N PRO A 137 12.13 -16.94 1.47
CA PRO A 137 11.29 -17.54 2.53
C PRO A 137 10.38 -16.54 3.24
N ASP A 138 10.91 -15.35 3.57
CA ASP A 138 10.14 -14.33 4.28
C ASP A 138 8.95 -13.82 3.45
N VAL A 139 9.03 -13.83 2.10
CA VAL A 139 7.89 -13.45 1.24
C VAL A 139 6.74 -14.46 1.39
N LEU A 140 7.05 -15.75 1.52
CA LEU A 140 6.04 -16.78 1.75
C LEU A 140 5.39 -16.63 3.13
N GLU A 141 6.15 -16.21 4.14
CA GLU A 141 5.62 -15.87 5.45
C GLU A 141 4.70 -14.65 5.40
N ILE A 142 5.07 -13.60 4.66
CA ILE A 142 4.20 -12.45 4.40
C ILE A 142 2.88 -12.89 3.74
N PHE A 143 2.93 -13.78 2.75
CA PHE A 143 1.71 -14.27 2.11
C PHE A 143 0.81 -15.03 3.08
N SER A 144 1.41 -15.84 3.96
CA SER A 144 0.67 -16.56 5.00
C SER A 144 -0.01 -15.60 5.98
N LEU A 145 0.70 -14.56 6.44
CA LEU A 145 0.15 -13.52 7.32
C LEU A 145 -0.96 -12.71 6.64
N VAL A 146 -0.76 -12.33 5.37
CA VAL A 146 -1.78 -11.64 4.59
C VAL A 146 -3.05 -12.49 4.46
N ALA A 147 -2.90 -13.80 4.21
CA ALA A 147 -4.03 -14.72 4.12
C ALA A 147 -4.74 -14.88 5.47
N GLU A 148 -3.98 -15.11 6.55
CA GLU A 148 -4.48 -15.27 7.92
C GLU A 148 -5.34 -14.07 8.37
N HIS A 149 -4.88 -12.85 8.07
CA HIS A 149 -5.55 -11.62 8.48
C HIS A 149 -6.44 -11.00 7.40
N ASN A 150 -6.66 -11.68 6.26
CA ASN A 150 -7.49 -11.21 5.13
C ASN A 150 -7.11 -9.80 4.65
N LEU A 151 -5.81 -9.54 4.57
CA LEU A 151 -5.24 -8.26 4.13
C LEU A 151 -5.21 -8.20 2.59
N LEU A 152 -5.03 -6.99 2.06
CA LEU A 152 -4.70 -6.78 0.66
C LEU A 152 -3.17 -6.89 0.47
N LEU A 153 -2.73 -7.79 -0.40
CA LEU A 153 -1.35 -7.83 -0.87
C LEU A 153 -1.20 -6.90 -2.06
N ALA A 154 -0.31 -5.92 -1.99
CA ALA A 154 0.00 -5.03 -3.10
C ALA A 154 1.42 -5.27 -3.62
N MET A 155 1.58 -5.29 -4.95
CA MET A 155 2.80 -5.75 -5.60
C MET A 155 3.96 -4.74 -5.59
N GLY A 156 3.75 -3.54 -5.03
CA GLY A 156 4.80 -2.55 -4.88
C GLY A 156 5.37 -2.11 -6.22
N HIS A 157 6.69 -1.93 -6.27
CA HIS A 157 7.43 -1.61 -7.48
C HIS A 157 8.21 -2.84 -8.02
N SER A 158 7.65 -4.05 -7.90
CA SER A 158 8.22 -5.29 -8.45
C SER A 158 8.16 -5.34 -9.98
N ALA A 159 9.12 -5.97 -10.65
CA ALA A 159 9.10 -6.16 -12.10
C ALA A 159 7.87 -6.97 -12.54
N PRO A 160 7.36 -6.79 -13.78
CA PRO A 160 6.23 -7.58 -14.29
C PRO A 160 6.44 -9.10 -14.15
N GLU A 161 7.65 -9.59 -14.42
CA GLU A 161 7.98 -11.02 -14.30
C GLU A 161 7.93 -11.51 -12.85
N GLU A 162 8.36 -10.68 -11.89
CA GLU A 162 8.28 -10.99 -10.47
C GLU A 162 6.81 -11.04 -10.02
N VAL A 163 6.00 -10.08 -10.45
CA VAL A 163 4.56 -10.05 -10.16
C VAL A 163 3.86 -11.32 -10.66
N LEU A 164 4.10 -11.68 -11.93
CA LEU A 164 3.50 -12.87 -12.53
C LEU A 164 3.96 -14.17 -11.86
N ALA A 165 5.20 -14.23 -11.38
CA ALA A 165 5.72 -15.37 -10.63
C ALA A 165 5.14 -15.46 -9.20
N LEU A 166 4.89 -14.32 -8.53
CA LEU A 166 4.45 -14.27 -7.14
C LEU A 166 2.94 -14.48 -6.95
N ILE A 167 2.11 -14.05 -7.90
CA ILE A 167 0.64 -14.17 -7.79
C ILE A 167 0.19 -15.64 -7.56
N PRO A 168 0.66 -16.65 -8.31
CA PRO A 168 0.29 -18.04 -8.08
C PRO A 168 0.69 -18.53 -6.68
N GLU A 169 1.88 -18.17 -6.20
CA GLU A 169 2.36 -18.55 -4.88
C GLU A 169 1.54 -17.91 -3.75
N ALA A 170 1.23 -16.61 -3.87
CA ALA A 170 0.35 -15.91 -2.92
C ALA A 170 -1.04 -16.57 -2.85
N LYS A 171 -1.63 -16.88 -4.02
CA LYS A 171 -2.93 -17.58 -4.09
C LYS A 171 -2.86 -18.99 -3.50
N ARG A 172 -1.77 -19.73 -3.74
CA ARG A 172 -1.55 -21.08 -3.18
C ARG A 172 -1.52 -21.06 -1.65
N LEU A 173 -1.00 -19.98 -1.06
CA LEU A 173 -0.98 -19.76 0.39
C LEU A 173 -2.25 -19.11 0.95
N GLY A 174 -3.29 -18.93 0.13
CA GLY A 174 -4.60 -18.48 0.57
C GLY A 174 -4.84 -16.97 0.50
N VAL A 175 -3.93 -16.19 -0.09
CA VAL A 175 -4.14 -14.75 -0.30
C VAL A 175 -5.33 -14.54 -1.25
N GLN A 176 -6.40 -13.92 -0.74
CA GLN A 176 -7.64 -13.70 -1.50
C GLN A 176 -7.65 -12.38 -2.27
N ARG A 177 -6.90 -11.37 -1.80
CA ARG A 177 -6.95 -10.00 -2.30
C ARG A 177 -5.56 -9.57 -2.73
N ILE A 178 -5.42 -9.33 -4.02
CA ILE A 178 -4.16 -8.93 -4.65
C ILE A 178 -4.40 -7.67 -5.48
N LEU A 179 -3.59 -6.64 -5.24
CA LEU A 179 -3.53 -5.42 -6.04
C LEU A 179 -2.22 -5.39 -6.83
N VAL A 180 -2.34 -5.42 -8.15
CA VAL A 180 -1.20 -5.17 -9.05
C VAL A 180 -1.08 -3.66 -9.23
N THR A 181 0.04 -3.10 -8.81
CA THR A 181 0.30 -1.65 -8.83
C THR A 181 1.29 -1.28 -9.92
N HIS A 182 1.29 -0.01 -10.35
CA HIS A 182 2.36 0.57 -11.18
C HIS A 182 2.58 -0.07 -12.57
N VAL A 183 1.60 -0.83 -13.10
CA VAL A 183 1.67 -1.54 -14.39
C VAL A 183 2.26 -0.74 -15.55
N PHE A 184 1.86 0.52 -15.71
CA PHE A 184 2.33 1.36 -16.82
C PHE A 184 3.74 1.92 -16.61
N SER A 185 4.15 2.13 -15.36
CA SER A 185 5.47 2.67 -15.04
C SER A 185 6.57 1.61 -15.05
N GLN A 186 6.21 0.32 -15.07
CA GLN A 186 7.16 -0.78 -14.92
C GLN A 186 7.47 -1.54 -16.21
N GLY A 187 6.97 -1.03 -17.34
CA GLY A 187 7.24 -1.59 -18.65
C GLY A 187 6.57 -2.93 -18.92
N ALA A 188 5.44 -3.22 -18.26
CA ALA A 188 4.63 -4.40 -18.59
C ALA A 188 4.20 -4.37 -20.07
N THR A 189 4.29 -5.51 -20.75
CA THR A 189 3.79 -5.65 -22.13
C THR A 189 2.28 -5.86 -22.14
N ARG A 190 1.66 -5.96 -23.33
CA ARG A 190 0.22 -6.23 -23.44
C ARG A 190 -0.15 -7.67 -23.07
N GLU A 191 0.81 -8.59 -23.20
CA GLU A 191 0.65 -10.01 -22.89
C GLU A 191 0.76 -10.30 -21.39
N GLN A 192 1.41 -9.41 -20.64
CA GLN A 192 1.59 -9.46 -19.19
C GLN A 192 0.43 -8.78 -18.46
#